data_AF-A0A6N9A437-F1
#
_entry.id   AF-A0A6N9A437-F1
#
_cell.length_a   1.000
_cell.length_b   1.000
_cell.length_c   1.000
_cell.angle_alpha   90.00
_cell.angle_beta   90.00
_cell.angle_gamma   90.00
#
_symmetry.space_group_name_H-M   'P 1'
#
loop_
_entity.id
_entity.type
_entity.pdbx_description
1 polymer ?
#
loop_
_entity_poly.entity_id
_entity_poly.type
_entity_poly.pdbx_seq_one_letter_code
_entity_poly.pdbx_strand_id
1 'polypeptide(L)'
;MELTGTVVHGGPAEGGRLADGGYSAEGRLLVLGKPLSFWGGIDPLTGDICDPRHPRHGDAVRGRILVMEGTIGSSSSSAIMLELLRGGVAPAGIVIARPDAILVLGILVARELGYPTIPMLQVGVSGIARLAKLDGRAATLSGAVLRVGAPR
;
A
#
# COMPACT_ATOMS: atom_id res chain seq x y z
N MET A 1 17.94 -2.13 23.98
CA MET A 1 17.14 -3.26 23.49
C MET A 1 17.01 -3.10 22.00
N GLU A 2 17.96 -3.66 21.24
CA GLU A 2 18.07 -3.46 19.79
C GLU A 2 16.93 -4.17 19.05
N LEU A 3 16.17 -3.40 18.28
CA LEU A 3 15.15 -3.90 17.38
C LEU A 3 15.83 -4.57 16.18
N THR A 4 15.97 -5.89 16.19
CA THR A 4 16.50 -6.73 15.09
C THR A 4 15.53 -6.84 13.89
N GLY A 5 14.76 -5.78 13.62
CA GLY A 5 13.78 -5.71 12.54
C GLY A 5 14.40 -5.26 11.21
N THR A 6 13.76 -5.62 10.09
CA THR A 6 14.14 -5.07 8.78
C THR A 6 13.58 -3.65 8.65
N VAL A 7 14.44 -2.69 8.33
CA VAL A 7 14.04 -1.31 8.05
C VAL A 7 14.20 -1.02 6.56
N VAL A 8 13.15 -0.49 5.95
CA VAL A 8 13.18 -0.02 4.56
C VAL A 8 12.90 1.48 4.57
N HIS A 9 13.79 2.23 3.93
CA HIS A 9 13.66 3.67 3.75
C HIS A 9 13.13 3.97 2.35
N GLY A 10 12.37 5.06 2.23
CA GLY A 10 12.02 5.61 0.93
C GLY A 10 13.27 5.99 0.13
N GLY A 11 13.22 5.80 -1.18
CA GLY A 11 14.28 6.31 -2.07
C GLY A 11 14.29 7.85 -2.11
N PRO A 12 15.37 8.49 -2.60
CA PRO A 12 15.30 9.89 -2.98
C PRO A 12 14.19 10.01 -4.04
N ALA A 13 13.13 10.75 -3.70
CA ALA A 13 12.04 11.02 -4.63
C ALA A 13 12.56 11.94 -5.73
N GLU A 14 13.02 11.39 -6.85
CA GLU A 14 13.11 12.14 -8.10
C GLU A 14 11.68 12.40 -8.58
N GLY A 15 11.03 13.39 -7.96
CA GLY A 15 9.63 13.72 -8.17
C GLY A 15 8.74 13.40 -6.97
N GLY A 16 8.66 14.35 -6.04
CA GLY A 16 7.57 14.47 -5.05
C GLY A 16 7.54 13.41 -3.95
N ARG A 17 7.68 13.84 -2.68
CA ARG A 17 7.19 13.05 -1.55
C ARG A 17 5.69 12.82 -1.76
N LEU A 18 5.29 11.56 -1.95
CA LEU A 18 3.87 11.21 -2.06
C LEU A 18 3.25 11.27 -0.66
N ALA A 19 2.26 12.15 -0.50
CA ALA A 19 1.40 12.31 0.68
C ALA A 19 2.13 12.16 2.05
N ASP A 20 3.07 13.06 2.30
CA ASP A 20 3.58 13.36 3.65
C ASP A 20 2.50 14.12 4.43
N GLY A 21 1.59 13.38 5.06
CA GLY A 21 0.93 13.82 6.28
C GLY A 21 1.39 12.86 7.37
N GLY A 22 1.58 13.32 8.61
CA GLY A 22 2.17 12.57 9.73
C GLY A 22 1.39 11.34 10.22
N TYR A 23 0.80 10.57 9.32
CA TYR A 23 0.06 9.34 9.56
C TYR A 23 1.04 8.18 9.71
N SER A 24 0.87 7.47 10.82
CA SER A 24 1.46 6.15 11.02
C SER A 24 0.39 5.10 10.83
N ALA A 25 0.78 3.98 10.24
CA ALA A 25 -0.08 2.84 10.01
C ALA A 25 0.61 1.57 10.48
N GLU A 26 -0.18 0.68 11.07
CA GLU A 26 0.26 -0.64 11.47
C GLU A 26 -0.56 -1.69 10.74
N GLY A 27 0.08 -2.77 10.34
CA GLY A 27 -0.59 -3.86 9.66
C GLY A 27 0.36 -5.00 9.34
N ARG A 28 -0.20 -6.13 8.94
CA ARG A 28 0.61 -7.20 8.35
C ARG A 28 0.90 -6.88 6.89
N LEU A 29 2.13 -7.10 6.45
CA LEU A 29 2.49 -7.01 5.04
C LEU A 29 1.60 -7.94 4.22
N LEU A 30 1.05 -7.42 3.12
CA LEU A 30 0.43 -8.18 2.05
C LEU A 30 1.26 -7.91 0.80
N VAL A 31 2.18 -8.81 0.48
CA VAL A 31 3.11 -8.62 -0.63
C VAL A 31 2.57 -9.28 -1.89
N LEU A 32 2.34 -8.47 -2.91
CA LEU A 32 1.86 -8.94 -4.21
C LEU A 32 3.04 -9.22 -5.13
N GLY A 33 3.16 -10.49 -5.55
CA GLY A 33 4.16 -10.91 -6.54
C GLY A 33 3.82 -10.51 -7.98
N LYS A 34 2.62 -9.95 -8.21
CA LYS A 34 2.20 -9.38 -9.50
C LYS A 34 1.55 -8.01 -9.26
N PRO A 35 1.59 -7.11 -10.25
CA PRO A 35 0.82 -5.87 -10.21
C PRO A 35 -0.68 -6.14 -10.07
N LEU A 36 -1.39 -5.24 -9.40
CA LEU A 36 -2.83 -5.34 -9.18
C LEU A 36 -3.56 -4.20 -9.91
N SER A 37 -4.70 -4.51 -10.54
CA SER A 37 -5.64 -3.49 -10.99
C SER A 37 -6.58 -3.13 -9.85
N PHE A 38 -6.72 -1.84 -9.55
CA PHE A 38 -7.72 -1.39 -8.59
C PHE A 38 -9.11 -1.43 -9.23
N TRP A 39 -9.22 -1.08 -10.51
CA TRP A 39 -10.46 -1.19 -11.25
C TRP A 39 -10.76 -2.64 -11.63
N GLY A 40 -11.74 -3.24 -10.96
CA GLY A 40 -12.19 -4.61 -11.22
C GLY A 40 -11.30 -5.71 -10.64
N GLY A 41 -10.17 -5.37 -10.02
CA GLY A 41 -9.34 -6.33 -9.27
C GLY A 41 -9.48 -6.25 -7.75
N ILE A 42 -10.11 -5.19 -7.23
CA ILE A 42 -10.51 -5.06 -5.82
C ILE A 42 -11.99 -4.74 -5.77
N ASP A 43 -12.73 -5.43 -4.91
CA ASP A 43 -14.10 -5.06 -4.57
C ASP A 43 -14.09 -3.85 -3.62
N PRO A 44 -14.63 -2.68 -4.02
CA PRO A 44 -14.60 -1.47 -3.22
C PRO A 44 -15.46 -1.55 -1.94
N LEU A 45 -16.38 -2.50 -1.85
CA LEU A 45 -17.25 -2.67 -0.68
C LEU A 45 -16.61 -3.52 0.42
N THR A 46 -15.77 -4.48 0.04
CA THR A 46 -15.19 -5.48 0.96
C THR A 46 -13.68 -5.31 1.16
N GLY A 47 -13.01 -4.69 0.18
CA GLY A 47 -11.54 -4.64 0.10
C GLY A 47 -10.91 -5.98 -0.29
N ASP A 48 -11.67 -6.92 -0.85
CA ASP A 48 -11.16 -8.22 -1.28
C ASP A 48 -10.58 -8.15 -2.69
N ILE A 49 -9.47 -8.86 -2.93
CA ILE A 49 -8.90 -9.03 -4.27
C ILE A 49 -9.80 -9.99 -5.05
N CYS A 50 -10.58 -9.46 -5.99
CA CYS A 50 -11.63 -10.18 -6.71
C CYS A 50 -11.24 -10.58 -8.15
N ASP A 51 -10.07 -10.17 -8.65
CA ASP A 51 -9.57 -10.68 -9.94
C ASP A 51 -9.18 -12.17 -9.80
N PRO A 52 -9.92 -13.11 -10.43
CA PRO A 52 -9.65 -14.54 -10.30
C PRO A 52 -8.32 -14.97 -10.91
N ARG A 53 -7.69 -14.10 -11.72
CA ARG A 53 -6.38 -14.36 -12.34
C ARG A 53 -5.22 -13.93 -11.44
N HIS A 54 -5.49 -13.16 -10.39
CA HIS A 54 -4.46 -12.66 -9.49
C HIS A 54 -4.02 -13.77 -8.51
N PRO A 55 -2.71 -14.00 -8.29
CA PRO A 55 -2.25 -15.05 -7.36
C PRO A 55 -2.69 -14.90 -5.91
N ARG A 56 -3.17 -13.70 -5.54
CA ARG A 56 -3.71 -13.36 -4.21
C ARG A 56 -5.23 -13.19 -4.22
N HIS A 57 -5.92 -13.75 -5.22
CA HIS A 57 -7.39 -13.75 -5.27
C HIS A 57 -7.97 -14.29 -3.96
N GLY A 58 -8.96 -13.59 -3.42
CA GLY A 58 -9.60 -13.91 -2.13
C GLY A 58 -8.90 -13.33 -0.89
N ASP A 59 -7.68 -12.79 -1.02
CA ASP A 59 -7.07 -12.04 0.08
C ASP A 59 -7.72 -10.66 0.22
N ALA A 60 -7.85 -10.19 1.46
CA ALA A 60 -8.31 -8.85 1.76
C ALA A 60 -7.16 -7.85 1.90
N VAL A 61 -7.27 -6.69 1.24
CA VAL A 61 -6.33 -5.57 1.41
C VAL A 61 -6.60 -4.78 2.69
N ARG A 62 -7.84 -4.80 3.20
CA ARG A 62 -8.28 -3.98 4.35
C ARG A 62 -7.36 -4.13 5.57
N GLY A 63 -6.89 -3.01 6.12
CA GLY A 63 -6.01 -3.00 7.30
C GLY A 63 -4.61 -3.61 7.10
N ARG A 64 -4.24 -3.98 5.87
CA ARG A 64 -2.90 -4.52 5.54
C ARG A 64 -1.98 -3.41 5.08
N ILE A 65 -0.66 -3.62 5.24
CA ILE A 65 0.31 -2.82 4.50
C ILE A 65 0.50 -3.49 3.15
N LEU A 66 -0.10 -2.92 2.11
CA LEU A 66 -0.08 -3.46 0.77
C LEU A 66 1.26 -3.14 0.09
N VAL A 67 2.00 -4.17 -0.31
CA VAL A 67 3.30 -4.02 -0.96
C VAL A 67 3.19 -4.52 -2.39
N MET A 68 3.50 -3.67 -3.37
CA MET A 68 3.41 -4.03 -4.79
C MET A 68 4.44 -3.29 -5.63
N GLU A 69 4.81 -3.86 -6.77
CA GLU A 69 5.75 -3.21 -7.68
C GLU A 69 5.11 -2.03 -8.44
N GLY A 70 3.82 -2.16 -8.78
CA GLY A 70 3.04 -1.16 -9.51
C GLY A 70 1.58 -1.57 -9.66
N THR A 71 0.78 -0.74 -10.34
CA THR A 71 -0.63 -0.97 -10.66
C THR A 71 -0.82 -1.42 -12.11
N ILE A 72 -1.98 -2.01 -12.42
CA ILE A 72 -2.44 -2.28 -13.80
C ILE A 72 -3.64 -1.38 -14.10
N GLY A 73 -3.58 -0.61 -15.18
CA GLY A 73 -4.69 0.25 -15.62
C GLY A 73 -4.98 1.38 -14.63
N SER A 74 -4.42 2.57 -14.91
CA SER A 74 -4.40 3.68 -13.96
C SER A 74 -5.67 4.51 -13.91
N SER A 75 -6.38 4.68 -15.04
CA SER A 75 -7.38 5.75 -15.24
C SER A 75 -8.52 5.80 -14.23
N SER A 76 -8.90 4.69 -13.60
CA SER A 76 -9.99 4.64 -12.60
C SER A 76 -9.53 4.25 -11.19
N SER A 77 -8.22 4.15 -10.94
CA SER A 77 -7.68 3.74 -9.64
C SER A 77 -7.98 4.75 -8.52
N SER A 78 -8.10 6.03 -8.86
CA SER A 78 -8.44 7.10 -7.90
C SER A 78 -9.82 6.90 -7.29
N ALA A 79 -10.82 6.62 -8.12
CA ALA A 79 -12.20 6.43 -7.69
C ALA A 79 -12.33 5.21 -6.78
N ILE A 80 -11.69 4.09 -7.13
CA ILE A 80 -11.70 2.90 -6.29
C ILE A 80 -10.95 3.12 -4.97
N MET A 81 -9.78 3.79 -5.00
CA MET A 81 -9.05 4.11 -3.79
C MET A 81 -9.86 5.01 -2.85
N LEU A 82 -10.56 6.01 -3.40
CA LEU A 82 -11.46 6.88 -2.64
C LEU A 82 -12.61 6.08 -2.00
N GLU A 83 -13.24 5.18 -2.75
CA GLU A 83 -14.31 4.33 -2.22
C GLU A 83 -13.83 3.41 -1.10
N LEU A 84 -12.65 2.80 -1.26
CA LEU A 84 -12.04 1.96 -0.23
C LEU A 84 -11.78 2.76 1.06
N LEU A 85 -11.26 3.99 0.95
CA LEU A 85 -10.99 4.87 2.09
C LEU A 85 -12.28 5.32 2.77
N ARG A 86 -13.24 5.79 1.98
CA ARG A 86 -14.57 6.22 2.44
C ARG A 86 -15.33 5.08 3.13
N GLY A 87 -15.21 3.85 2.61
CA GLY A 87 -15.84 2.64 3.14
C GLY A 87 -15.09 2.00 4.31
N GLY A 88 -13.90 2.49 4.68
CA GLY A 88 -13.11 1.93 5.78
C GLY A 88 -12.54 0.53 5.49
N VAL A 89 -12.47 0.14 4.21
CA VAL A 89 -11.96 -1.17 3.76
C VAL A 89 -10.65 -1.03 2.96
N ALA A 90 -10.03 0.15 2.99
CA ALA A 90 -8.71 0.40 2.43
C ALA A 90 -7.58 -0.35 3.14
N PRO A 91 -6.45 -0.59 2.45
CA PRO A 91 -5.22 -0.98 3.14
C PRO A 91 -4.81 0.05 4.18
N ALA A 92 -4.16 -0.38 5.26
CA ALA A 92 -3.66 0.52 6.30
C ALA A 92 -2.56 1.46 5.76
N GLY A 93 -1.80 1.00 4.75
CA GLY A 93 -0.79 1.79 4.06
C GLY A 93 -0.31 1.08 2.79
N ILE A 94 0.35 1.83 1.91
CA ILE A 94 0.84 1.30 0.63
C ILE A 94 2.36 1.47 0.53
N VAL A 95 3.06 0.43 0.11
CA VAL A 95 4.48 0.47 -0.26
C VAL A 95 4.59 0.08 -1.73
N ILE A 96 5.10 0.97 -2.57
CA ILE A 96 5.07 0.80 -4.02
C ILE A 96 6.41 1.13 -4.68
N ALA A 97 6.80 0.40 -5.74
CA ALA A 97 8.01 0.76 -6.48
C ALA A 97 7.78 1.86 -7.52
N ARG A 98 6.74 1.67 -8.33
CA ARG A 98 6.33 2.59 -9.39
C ARG A 98 4.94 3.13 -9.06
N PRO A 99 4.86 4.25 -8.33
CA PRO A 99 3.59 4.85 -7.98
C PRO A 99 2.88 5.36 -9.22
N ASP A 100 1.56 5.28 -9.17
CA ASP A 100 0.65 5.78 -10.18
C ASP A 100 0.02 7.07 -9.66
N ALA A 101 0.17 8.18 -10.40
CA ALA A 101 -0.36 9.48 -10.00
C ALA A 101 -1.89 9.45 -9.79
N ILE A 102 -2.62 8.60 -10.52
CA ILE A 102 -4.06 8.45 -10.37
C ILE A 102 -4.40 7.73 -9.07
N LEU A 103 -3.64 6.69 -8.69
CA LEU A 103 -3.83 6.04 -7.39
C LEU A 103 -3.58 7.04 -6.23
N VAL A 104 -2.50 7.82 -6.32
CA VAL A 104 -2.17 8.86 -5.34
C VAL A 104 -3.27 9.91 -5.25
N LEU A 105 -3.86 10.31 -6.39
CA LEU A 105 -4.94 11.28 -6.43
C LEU A 105 -6.15 10.84 -5.59
N GLY A 106 -6.48 9.54 -5.56
CA GLY A 106 -7.57 9.03 -4.72
C GLY A 106 -7.32 9.28 -3.21
N ILE A 107 -6.08 9.10 -2.76
CA ILE A 107 -5.68 9.38 -1.37
C ILE A 107 -5.75 10.88 -1.06
N LEU A 108 -5.29 11.72 -2.00
CA LEU A 108 -5.33 13.17 -1.84
C LEU A 108 -6.76 13.70 -1.80
N VAL A 109 -7.63 13.25 -2.71
CA VAL A 109 -9.05 13.65 -2.72
C VAL A 109 -9.75 13.22 -1.44
N ALA A 110 -9.50 12.01 -0.93
CA ALA A 110 -10.04 11.57 0.34
C ALA A 110 -9.67 12.53 1.49
N ARG A 111 -8.42 13.01 1.51
CA ARG A 111 -7.96 14.00 2.49
C ARG A 111 -8.72 15.32 2.38
N GLU A 112 -8.84 15.87 1.17
CA GLU A 112 -9.52 17.15 0.95
C GLU A 112 -11.03 17.08 1.27
N LEU A 113 -11.63 15.89 1.13
CA LEU A 113 -13.02 15.63 1.50
C LEU A 113 -13.22 15.27 2.99
N GLY A 114 -12.15 15.20 3.79
CA GLY A 114 -12.23 14.87 5.21
C GLY A 114 -12.50 13.38 5.51
N TYR A 115 -12.29 12.49 4.54
CA TYR A 115 -12.35 11.05 4.75
C TYR A 115 -11.06 10.51 5.38
N PRO A 116 -11.09 9.27 5.94
CA PRO A 116 -9.88 8.59 6.38
C PRO A 116 -8.83 8.53 5.27
N THR A 117 -7.55 8.63 5.64
CA THR A 117 -6.42 8.60 4.70
C THR A 117 -5.35 7.63 5.19
N ILE A 118 -4.41 7.29 4.31
CA ILE A 118 -3.38 6.28 4.56
C ILE A 118 -2.01 6.80 4.11
N PRO A 119 -0.91 6.40 4.79
CA PRO A 119 0.43 6.68 4.31
C PRO A 119 0.78 5.84 3.08
N MET A 120 1.57 6.42 2.18
CA MET A 120 2.16 5.74 1.03
C MET A 120 3.68 5.94 1.01
N LEU A 121 4.43 4.88 0.78
CA LEU A 121 5.89 4.89 0.69
C LEU A 121 6.34 4.38 -0.67
N GLN A 122 7.11 5.21 -1.38
CA GLN A 122 7.81 4.76 -2.57
C GLN A 122 9.17 4.15 -2.20
N VAL A 123 9.46 2.95 -2.73
CA VAL A 123 10.75 2.26 -2.57
C VAL A 123 11.30 1.84 -3.93
N GLY A 124 12.57 1.43 -4.01
CA GLY A 124 13.08 0.81 -5.24
C GLY A 124 12.56 -0.64 -5.43
N VAL A 125 12.69 -1.19 -6.64
CA VAL A 125 12.36 -2.61 -6.93
C VAL A 125 13.16 -3.56 -6.02
N SER A 126 14.41 -3.22 -5.69
CA SER A 126 15.22 -3.96 -4.71
C SER A 126 14.61 -3.96 -3.30
N GLY A 127 13.93 -2.88 -2.91
CA GLY A 127 13.16 -2.80 -1.68
C GLY A 127 11.96 -3.74 -1.68
N ILE A 128 11.19 -3.77 -2.77
CA ILE A 128 10.10 -4.74 -2.95
C ILE A 128 10.62 -6.18 -2.87
N ALA A 129 11.74 -6.48 -3.55
CA ALA A 129 12.35 -7.82 -3.54
C ALA A 129 12.79 -8.27 -2.13
N ARG A 130 13.28 -7.34 -1.29
CA ARG A 130 13.58 -7.62 0.13
C ARG A 130 12.31 -7.92 0.93
N LEU A 131 11.23 -7.16 0.69
CA LEU A 131 9.96 -7.31 1.38
C LEU A 131 9.20 -8.58 0.98
N ALA A 132 9.41 -9.11 -0.24
CA ALA A 132 8.79 -10.35 -0.70
C ALA A 132 9.00 -11.54 0.24
N LYS A 133 10.16 -11.60 0.93
CA LYS A 133 10.48 -12.66 1.90
C LYS A 133 9.82 -12.47 3.27
N LEU A 134 9.11 -11.35 3.46
CA LEU A 134 8.54 -10.91 4.73
C LEU A 134 7.01 -10.83 4.67
N ASP A 135 6.36 -11.47 3.68
CA ASP A 135 4.90 -11.48 3.59
C ASP A 135 4.24 -11.97 4.88
N GLY A 136 3.12 -11.36 5.25
CA GLY A 136 2.38 -11.64 6.48
C GLY A 136 3.01 -11.09 7.77
N ARG A 137 4.22 -10.52 7.71
CA ARG A 137 4.90 -9.97 8.90
C ARG A 137 4.26 -8.68 9.37
N ALA A 138 4.20 -8.49 10.69
CA ALA A 138 3.78 -7.23 11.28
C ALA A 138 4.76 -6.12 10.91
N ALA A 139 4.23 -4.98 10.51
CA ALA A 139 5.01 -3.82 10.13
C ALA A 139 4.31 -2.51 10.54
N THR A 140 5.12 -1.49 10.72
CA THR A 140 4.71 -0.11 10.99
C THR A 140 5.26 0.77 9.87
N LEU A 141 4.39 1.49 9.19
CA LEU A 141 4.73 2.50 8.20
C LEU A 141 4.52 3.88 8.83
N SER A 142 5.58 4.68 8.93
CA SER A 142 5.53 6.03 9.50
C SER A 142 6.44 6.96 8.72
N GLY A 143 5.86 8.00 8.12
CA GLY A 143 6.59 8.91 7.23
C GLY A 143 7.31 8.15 6.12
N ALA A 144 8.61 8.38 5.96
CA ALA A 144 9.42 7.75 4.93
C ALA A 144 10.04 6.39 5.35
N VAL A 145 9.54 5.76 6.41
CA VAL A 145 10.15 4.56 7.01
C VAL A 145 9.13 3.45 7.21
N LEU A 146 9.44 2.28 6.67
CA LEU A 146 8.77 1.02 6.99
C LEU A 146 9.66 0.21 7.95
N ARG A 147 9.11 -0.18 9.10
CA ARG A 147 9.74 -1.10 10.06
C ARG A 147 8.99 -2.41 10.06
N VAL A 148 9.68 -3.52 9.85
CA VAL A 148 9.10 -4.87 9.86
C VAL A 148 9.60 -5.62 11.09
N GLY A 149 8.66 -6.13 11.91
CA GLY A 149 8.96 -6.84 13.15
C GLY A 149 9.76 -8.12 12.91
N ALA A 150 10.46 -8.61 13.94
CA ALA A 150 11.33 -9.79 13.91
C ALA A 150 10.57 -11.13 13.67
N PRO A 151 11.27 -12.20 13.25
CA PRO A 151 10.65 -13.51 13.11
C PRO A 151 10.14 -14.00 14.47
N ARG A 152 8.96 -14.61 14.46
CA ARG A 152 8.51 -15.41 15.59
C ARG A 152 9.21 -16.76 15.54
#